data_AF-A0AAW6Y3A5-F1
#
_entry.id   AF-A0AAW6Y3A5-F1
#
_cell.length_a   1.000
_cell.length_b   1.000
_cell.length_c   1.000
_cell.angle_alpha   90.00
_cell.angle_beta   90.00
_cell.angle_gamma   90.00
#
_symmetry.space_group_name_H-M   'P 1'
#
loop_
_entity.id
_entity.type
_entity.pdbx_description
1 polymer ?
#
loop_
_entity_poly.entity_id
_entity_poly.type
_entity_poly.pdbx_seq_one_letter_code
_entity_poly.pdbx_strand_id
1 'polypeptide(L)'
;VMENKEFCKYLLEIIIPDLKIKKIDWLDKQVEINNLKRKNEAKEVRLDVLVTDHEGRVFNIEMQTPDQDDIGRRMRYYLSRLDLRYTLNKGNTYRNLKDAYI
;
A
#
# COMPACT_ATOMS: atom_id res chain seq x y z
N VAL A 1 -1.69 -5.80 -17.05
CA VAL A 1 -2.17 -4.39 -17.18
C VAL A 1 -1.56 -3.51 -16.09
N MET A 2 -1.80 -3.77 -14.79
CA MET A 2 -1.19 -3.03 -13.67
C MET A 2 0.29 -3.36 -13.37
N GLU A 3 1.05 -3.82 -14.37
CA GLU A 3 2.51 -4.07 -14.24
C GLU A 3 3.34 -2.90 -14.74
N ASN A 4 2.68 -1.94 -15.41
CA ASN A 4 3.34 -0.83 -16.03
C ASN A 4 3.36 0.34 -15.04
N LYS A 5 4.58 0.73 -14.64
CA LYS A 5 4.84 1.87 -13.76
C LYS A 5 4.23 3.18 -14.26
N GLU A 6 4.28 3.44 -15.57
CA GLU A 6 3.70 4.65 -16.17
C GLU A 6 2.18 4.63 -16.13
N PHE A 7 1.58 3.45 -16.31
CA PHE A 7 0.13 3.31 -16.14
C PHE A 7 -0.29 3.54 -14.69
N CYS A 8 0.43 2.98 -13.71
CA CYS A 8 0.15 3.21 -12.30
C CYS A 8 0.34 4.68 -11.91
N LYS A 9 1.39 5.33 -12.41
CA LYS A 9 1.58 6.77 -12.25
C LYS A 9 0.38 7.56 -12.76
N TYR A 10 -0.04 7.31 -14.00
CA TYR A 10 -1.15 7.99 -14.62
C TYR A 10 -2.46 7.78 -13.85
N LEU A 11 -2.73 6.54 -13.41
CA LEU A 11 -3.89 6.22 -12.59
C LEU A 11 -3.89 6.98 -11.26
N LEU A 12 -2.76 6.99 -10.56
CA LEU A 12 -2.62 7.68 -9.27
C LEU A 12 -2.80 9.20 -9.43
N GLU A 13 -2.27 9.79 -10.49
CA GLU A 13 -2.46 11.21 -10.81
C GLU A 13 -3.92 11.55 -11.17
N ILE A 14 -4.70 10.60 -11.71
CA ILE A 14 -6.15 10.79 -11.94
C ILE A 14 -6.93 10.74 -10.62
N ILE A 15 -6.65 9.74 -9.78
CA ILE A 15 -7.41 9.51 -8.54
C ILE A 15 -7.06 10.57 -7.49
N ILE A 16 -5.81 11.05 -7.47
CA ILE A 16 -5.31 12.06 -6.53
C ILE A 16 -4.65 13.19 -7.32
N PRO A 17 -5.43 14.14 -7.87
CA PRO A 17 -4.92 15.17 -8.79
C PRO A 17 -3.85 16.09 -8.20
N ASP A 18 -3.90 16.31 -6.88
CA ASP A 18 -2.93 17.16 -6.18
C ASP A 18 -1.58 16.46 -5.95
N LEU A 19 -1.51 15.16 -6.22
CA LEU A 19 -0.31 14.35 -5.99
C LEU A 19 0.66 14.49 -7.17
N LYS A 20 1.80 15.13 -6.93
CA LYS A 20 2.84 15.33 -7.95
C LYS A 20 3.80 14.16 -8.00
N ILE A 21 3.51 13.15 -8.81
CA ILE A 21 4.41 12.00 -9.02
C ILE A 21 5.35 12.30 -10.19
N LYS A 22 6.67 12.34 -9.96
CA LYS A 22 7.64 12.44 -11.07
C LYS A 22 7.93 11.09 -11.71
N LYS A 23 8.09 10.06 -10.88
CA LYS A 23 8.33 8.68 -11.31
C LYS A 23 7.92 7.69 -10.24
N ILE A 24 7.70 6.46 -10.66
CA ILE A 24 7.51 5.30 -9.79
C ILE A 24 8.84 4.56 -9.64
N ASP A 25 9.37 4.57 -8.42
CA ASP A 25 10.64 3.91 -8.11
C ASP A 25 10.47 2.41 -7.95
N TRP A 26 9.36 1.98 -7.35
CA TRP A 26 9.07 0.57 -7.09
C TRP A 26 7.64 0.20 -7.44
N LEU A 27 7.45 -0.99 -7.99
CA LEU A 27 6.15 -1.61 -8.24
C LEU A 27 6.30 -3.11 -8.02
N ASP A 28 5.39 -3.68 -7.23
CA ASP A 28 5.29 -5.12 -7.03
C ASP A 28 3.82 -5.55 -6.95
N LYS A 29 3.54 -6.79 -7.31
CA LYS A 29 2.17 -7.33 -7.35
C LYS A 29 2.02 -8.45 -6.34
N GLN A 30 0.80 -8.63 -5.85
CA GLN A 30 0.43 -9.77 -5.02
C GLN A 30 1.35 -9.92 -3.80
N VAL A 31 1.68 -8.79 -3.17
CA VAL A 31 2.65 -8.70 -2.09
C VAL A 31 2.03 -9.22 -0.80
N GLU A 32 2.60 -10.30 -0.26
CA GLU A 32 2.17 -10.87 1.00
C GLU A 32 2.89 -10.23 2.19
N ILE A 33 2.13 -9.79 3.19
CA ILE A 33 2.66 -9.24 4.44
C ILE A 33 2.33 -10.18 5.61
N ASN A 34 3.13 -11.23 5.74
CA ASN A 34 2.90 -12.32 6.70
C ASN A 34 3.62 -12.05 8.03
N ASN A 35 2.99 -12.39 9.16
CA ASN A 35 3.63 -12.28 10.46
C ASN A 35 4.12 -13.66 10.88
N LEU A 36 5.39 -13.96 10.59
CA LEU A 36 5.97 -15.28 10.85
C LEU A 36 5.83 -15.72 12.33
N LYS A 37 5.85 -14.77 13.27
CA LYS A 37 5.69 -15.06 14.70
C LYS A 37 4.25 -15.36 15.12
N ARG A 38 3.26 -14.93 14.33
CA ARG A 38 1.83 -15.06 14.62
C ARG A 38 1.07 -15.71 13.45
N LYS A 39 1.76 -16.55 12.68
CA LYS A 39 1.27 -17.10 11.40
C LYS A 39 -0.12 -17.76 11.52
N ASN A 40 -0.40 -18.38 12.67
CA ASN A 40 -1.67 -19.06 12.93
C ASN A 40 -2.63 -18.28 13.85
N GLU A 41 -2.28 -17.05 14.23
CA GLU A 41 -3.04 -16.25 15.21
C GLU A 41 -3.55 -14.92 14.66
N ALA A 42 -3.01 -14.45 13.53
CA ALA A 42 -3.34 -13.17 12.93
C ALA A 42 -3.77 -13.35 11.48
N LYS A 43 -4.68 -12.50 11.02
CA LYS A 43 -5.10 -12.45 9.62
C LYS A 43 -3.94 -11.94 8.75
N GLU A 44 -3.56 -12.69 7.72
CA GLU A 44 -2.55 -12.26 6.76
C GLU A 44 -3.15 -11.27 5.74
N VAL A 45 -2.28 -10.50 5.10
CA VAL A 45 -2.65 -9.48 4.12
C VAL A 45 -1.92 -9.77 2.82
N ARG A 46 -2.66 -9.76 1.72
CA ARG A 46 -2.12 -9.79 0.36
C ARG A 46 -2.57 -8.53 -0.34
N LEU A 47 -1.60 -7.73 -0.74
CA LEU A 47 -1.78 -6.48 -1.47
C LEU A 47 -1.83 -6.79 -2.97
N ASP A 48 -2.77 -6.21 -3.70
CA ASP A 48 -2.87 -6.47 -5.14
C ASP A 48 -1.69 -5.84 -5.89
N VAL A 49 -1.46 -4.54 -5.70
CA VAL A 49 -0.32 -3.82 -6.29
C VAL A 49 0.25 -2.82 -5.27
N LEU A 50 1.51 -3.00 -4.91
CA LEU A 50 2.27 -2.09 -4.06
C LEU A 50 3.16 -1.19 -4.92
N VAL A 51 3.02 0.11 -4.77
CA VAL A 51 3.75 1.12 -5.53
C VAL A 51 4.47 2.07 -4.57
N THR A 52 5.69 2.47 -4.92
CA THR A 52 6.41 3.54 -4.22
C THR A 52 6.84 4.62 -5.20
N ASP A 53 6.50 5.87 -4.90
CA ASP A 53 6.92 7.01 -5.72
C ASP A 53 8.33 7.51 -5.35
N HIS A 54 8.81 8.47 -6.14
CA HIS A 54 10.10 9.12 -5.92
C HIS A 54 10.26 9.92 -4.62
N GLU A 55 9.17 10.25 -3.92
CA GLU A 55 9.20 10.92 -2.61
C GLU A 55 9.10 9.90 -1.47
N GLY A 56 9.05 8.60 -1.81
CA GLY A 56 8.98 7.50 -0.87
C GLY A 56 7.56 7.23 -0.37
N ARG A 57 6.53 7.88 -0.92
CA ARG A 57 5.13 7.58 -0.59
C ARG A 57 4.77 6.18 -1.06
N VAL A 58 3.92 5.49 -0.30
CA VAL A 58 3.56 4.10 -0.56
C VAL A 58 2.07 4.01 -0.89
N PHE A 59 1.75 3.32 -1.97
CA PHE A 59 0.37 3.14 -2.45
C PHE A 59 0.07 1.67 -2.56
N ASN A 60 -1.08 1.27 -2.06
CA ASN A 60 -1.62 -0.06 -2.26
C ASN A 60 -2.88 0.04 -3.12
N ILE A 61 -2.76 -0.29 -4.41
CA ILE A 61 -3.86 -0.20 -5.37
C ILE A 61 -4.62 -1.52 -5.36
N GLU A 62 -5.82 -1.51 -4.79
CA GLU A 62 -6.67 -2.68 -4.60
C GLU A 62 -7.74 -2.79 -5.70
N MET A 63 -7.90 -3.97 -6.29
CA MET A 63 -9.00 -4.25 -7.23
C MET A 63 -10.17 -4.86 -6.45
N GLN A 64 -11.30 -4.17 -6.44
CA GLN A 64 -12.51 -4.67 -5.77
C GLN A 64 -13.56 -5.15 -6.79
N THR A 65 -14.18 -6.29 -6.49
CA THR A 65 -15.46 -6.74 -7.08
C THR A 65 -16.58 -6.46 -6.05
N PRO A 66 -17.89 -6.66 -6.33
CA PRO A 66 -18.95 -5.87 -5.70
C PRO A 66 -19.01 -6.01 -4.17
N ASP A 67 -19.67 -5.00 -3.59
CA ASP A 67 -19.51 -4.52 -2.23
C ASP A 67 -19.49 -5.62 -1.15
N GLN A 68 -18.41 -5.63 -0.38
CA GLN A 68 -18.31 -6.43 0.84
C GLN A 68 -18.49 -5.50 2.03
N ASP A 69 -19.49 -5.82 2.88
CA ASP A 69 -19.58 -5.24 4.22
C ASP A 69 -18.20 -5.29 4.88
N ASP A 70 -17.76 -4.19 5.50
CA ASP A 70 -16.45 -4.00 6.18
C ASP A 70 -15.29 -3.38 5.38
N ILE A 71 -15.50 -2.77 4.21
CA ILE A 71 -14.39 -2.15 3.43
C ILE A 71 -13.52 -1.20 4.26
N GLY A 72 -14.12 -0.32 5.08
CA GLY A 72 -13.37 0.61 5.93
C GLY A 72 -12.56 -0.07 7.05
N ARG A 73 -13.04 -1.20 7.58
CA ARG A 73 -12.29 -1.99 8.57
C ARG A 73 -11.13 -2.71 7.89
N ARG A 74 -11.35 -3.25 6.70
CA ARG A 74 -10.31 -3.90 5.87
C ARG A 74 -9.22 -2.91 5.47
N MET A 75 -9.58 -1.73 4.95
CA MET A 75 -8.61 -0.68 4.58
C MET A 75 -7.72 -0.30 5.77
N ARG A 76 -8.31 -0.06 6.95
CA ARG A 76 -7.54 0.25 8.17
C ARG A 76 -6.57 -0.87 8.54
N TYR A 77 -6.99 -2.12 8.44
CA TYR A 77 -6.14 -3.27 8.75
C TYR A 77 -4.96 -3.37 7.77
N TYR A 78 -5.23 -3.19 6.48
CA TYR A 78 -4.22 -3.22 5.42
C TYR A 78 -3.23 -2.06 5.57
N LEU A 79 -3.71 -0.85 5.85
CA LEU A 79 -2.87 0.33 6.05
C LEU A 79 -1.93 0.13 7.25
N SER A 80 -2.46 -0.35 8.38
CA SER A 80 -1.65 -0.67 9.56
C SER A 80 -0.55 -1.69 9.27
N ARG A 81 -0.86 -2.67 8.41
CA ARG A 81 0.08 -3.73 8.03
C ARG A 81 1.16 -3.21 7.09
N LEU A 82 0.78 -2.33 6.16
CA LEU A 82 1.68 -1.63 5.26
C LEU A 82 2.64 -0.74 6.06
N ASP A 83 2.12 -0.01 7.06
CA ASP A 83 2.94 0.85 7.91
C ASP A 83 4.02 0.08 8.66
N LEU A 84 3.62 -1.03 9.29
CA LEU A 84 4.52 -1.88 10.04
C LEU A 84 5.65 -2.48 9.16
N ARG A 85 5.37 -2.72 7.87
CA ARG A 85 6.32 -3.40 6.98
C ARG A 85 7.19 -2.44 6.16
N TYR A 86 6.64 -1.32 5.71
CA TYR A 86 7.27 -0.48 4.68
C TYR A 86 7.51 0.97 5.09
N THR A 87 6.85 1.47 6.14
CA THR A 87 6.91 2.89 6.50
C THR A 87 7.73 3.16 7.76
N LEU A 88 7.47 2.43 8.86
CA LEU A 88 8.10 2.72 10.15
C LEU A 88 8.92 1.54 10.69
N ASN A 89 10.22 1.76 10.85
CA ASN A 89 11.12 0.80 11.48
C ASN A 89 11.07 0.88 13.01
N LYS A 90 11.36 -0.24 13.67
CA LYS A 90 11.48 -0.31 15.13
C LYS A 90 12.50 0.71 15.64
N GLY A 91 12.11 1.49 16.65
CA GLY A 91 12.96 2.50 17.29
C GLY A 91 12.82 3.90 16.71
N ASN A 92 12.11 4.07 15.59
CA ASN A 92 11.83 5.38 15.02
C ASN A 92 10.58 6.02 15.63
N THR A 93 10.49 7.34 15.56
CA THR A 93 9.32 8.09 16.02
C THR A 93 8.19 8.04 14.99
N TYR A 94 6.94 8.21 15.41
CA TYR A 94 5.80 8.26 14.49
C TYR A 94 5.86 9.42 13.48
N ARG A 95 6.70 10.44 13.71
CA ARG A 95 6.94 11.50 12.72
C ARG A 95 7.68 11.01 11.47
N ASN A 96 8.25 9.80 11.52
CA ASN A 96 8.93 9.16 10.41
C ASN A 96 8.00 8.25 9.58
N LEU A 97 6.70 8.20 9.90
CA LEU A 97 5.73 7.53 9.04
C LEU A 97 5.75 8.19 7.65
N LYS A 98 5.82 7.34 6.62
CA LYS A 98 5.69 7.77 5.24
C LYS A 98 4.21 7.98 4.94
N ASP A 99 3.90 8.86 3.99
CA ASP A 99 2.55 8.92 3.45
C ASP A 99 2.19 7.57 2.82
N ALA A 100 1.05 7.03 3.23
CA ALA A 100 0.56 5.73 2.80
C ALA A 100 -0.90 5.81 2.37
N TYR A 101 -1.23 5.22 1.23
CA TYR A 101 -2.54 5.30 0.59
C TYR A 101 -3.06 3.90 0.22
N ILE A 102 -4.38 3.70 0.30
CA ILE A 102 -5.13 2.55 -0.20
C ILE A 102 -6.24 3.07 -1.11
#